data_AF-A0A4Q7BIK3-F1
#
_entry.id   AF-A0A4Q7BIK3-F1
#
_cell.length_a   1.000
_cell.length_b   1.000
_cell.length_c   1.000
_cell.angle_alpha   90.00
_cell.angle_beta   90.00
_cell.angle_gamma   90.00
#
_symmetry.space_group_name_H-M   'P 1'
#
loop_
_entity.id
_entity.type
_entity.pdbx_description
1 polymer ?
#
loop_
_entity_poly.entity_id
_entity_poly.type
_entity_poly.pdbx_seq_one_letter_code
_entity_poly.pdbx_strand_id
1 'polypeptide(L)'
;MNQQQQQLTKYIRITGDRDARFVEFDFAIHDPTLFVELVLPQEAFQHFCEINQVVEMTEEQQAWNDAQEDKWRYGVEPTVLNPAQPHIDQDDHA
;
A
#
# COMPACT_ATOMS: atom_id res chain seq x y z
N MET A 1 -23.45 -19.59 16.93
CA MET A 1 -22.66 -19.37 15.71
C MET A 1 -22.06 -17.96 15.79
N ASN A 2 -20.93 -17.80 16.50
CA ASN A 2 -20.23 -16.51 16.54
C ASN A 2 -19.14 -16.54 15.47
N GLN A 3 -19.48 -16.07 14.28
CA GLN A 3 -18.46 -15.65 13.32
C GLN A 3 -17.90 -14.34 13.86
N GLN A 4 -16.81 -14.41 14.63
CA GLN A 4 -15.95 -13.24 14.85
C GLN A 4 -15.46 -12.82 13.47
N GLN A 5 -16.14 -11.83 12.87
CA GLN A 5 -15.68 -11.17 11.67
C GLN A 5 -14.27 -10.66 11.98
N GLN A 6 -13.26 -11.30 11.43
CA GLN A 6 -11.89 -10.83 11.57
C GLN A 6 -11.84 -9.47 10.89
N GLN A 7 -11.84 -8.40 11.69
CA GLN A 7 -11.71 -7.05 11.17
C GLN A 7 -10.33 -6.95 10.53
N LEU A 8 -10.31 -6.79 9.21
CA LEU A 8 -9.09 -6.58 8.47
C LEU A 8 -8.60 -5.16 8.78
N THR A 9 -7.35 -5.02 9.22
CA THR A 9 -6.72 -3.72 9.40
C THR A 9 -6.68 -3.00 8.07
N LYS A 10 -7.07 -1.72 8.07
CA LYS A 10 -7.03 -0.88 6.87
C LYS A 10 -5.95 0.15 7.04
N TYR A 11 -5.10 0.31 6.04
CA TYR A 11 -3.94 1.18 6.09
C TYR A 11 -4.14 2.37 5.17
N ILE A 12 -3.56 3.51 5.55
CA ILE A 12 -3.42 4.67 4.68
C ILE A 12 -1.98 5.16 4.62
N ARG A 13 -1.57 5.71 3.48
CA ARG A 13 -0.32 6.47 3.29
C ARG A 13 -0.66 7.75 2.55
N ILE A 14 -0.35 8.91 3.11
CA ILE A 14 -0.51 10.17 2.36
C ILE A 14 0.70 10.35 1.45
N THR A 15 0.45 10.46 0.16
CA THR A 15 1.49 10.59 -0.87
C THR A 15 1.72 12.05 -1.28
N GLY A 16 0.72 12.92 -1.06
CA GLY A 16 0.77 14.35 -1.31
C GLY A 16 0.88 15.22 -0.05
N ASP A 17 0.38 16.45 -0.16
CA ASP A 17 0.27 17.39 0.96
C ASP A 17 -1.04 17.16 1.73
N ARG A 18 -0.94 16.98 3.05
CA ARG A 18 -2.08 16.75 3.95
C ARG A 18 -2.98 17.98 4.11
N ASP A 19 -2.43 19.18 3.89
CA ASP A 19 -3.14 20.45 4.00
C ASP A 19 -3.59 21.01 2.63
N ALA A 20 -3.39 20.24 1.55
CA ALA A 20 -3.91 20.58 0.25
C ALA A 20 -5.45 20.55 0.21
N ARG A 21 -6.02 21.27 -0.77
CA ARG A 21 -7.47 21.26 -1.03
C ARG A 21 -7.99 19.84 -1.30
N PHE A 22 -7.14 19.01 -1.91
CA PHE A 22 -7.38 17.60 -2.18
C PHE A 22 -6.22 16.82 -1.60
N VAL A 23 -6.53 15.85 -0.74
CA VAL A 23 -5.58 14.95 -0.11
C VAL A 23 -5.43 13.73 -1.01
N GLU A 24 -4.20 13.49 -1.44
CA GLU A 24 -3.79 12.32 -2.22
C GLU A 24 -3.23 11.27 -1.25
N PHE A 25 -3.79 10.06 -1.28
CA PHE A 25 -3.42 9.00 -0.35
C PHE A 25 -3.70 7.61 -0.93
N ASP A 26 -2.89 6.65 -0.48
CA ASP A 26 -3.08 5.23 -0.75
C ASP A 26 -3.93 4.60 0.34
N PHE A 27 -4.77 3.65 -0.06
CA PHE A 27 -5.60 2.88 0.85
C PHE A 27 -5.44 1.38 0.61
N ALA A 28 -5.09 0.66 1.67
CA ALA A 28 -4.87 -0.78 1.67
C ALA A 28 -5.76 -1.49 2.69
N ILE A 29 -6.08 -2.77 2.44
CA ILE A 29 -6.83 -3.62 3.36
C ILE A 29 -6.04 -4.88 3.60
N HIS A 30 -5.79 -5.20 4.87
CA HIS A 30 -5.02 -6.34 5.36
C HIS A 30 -3.53 -6.32 5.02
N ASP A 31 -3.20 -6.10 3.74
CA ASP A 31 -1.84 -6.04 3.21
C ASP A 31 -1.53 -4.59 2.79
N PRO A 32 -0.58 -3.90 3.46
CA PRO A 32 -0.23 -2.52 3.13
C PRO A 32 0.41 -2.36 1.74
N THR A 33 0.90 -3.43 1.13
CA THR A 33 1.56 -3.41 -0.19
C THR A 33 0.57 -3.46 -1.36
N LEU A 34 -0.68 -3.85 -1.09
CA LEU A 34 -1.77 -3.87 -2.06
C LEU A 34 -2.75 -2.74 -1.77
N PHE A 35 -2.56 -1.62 -2.45
CA PHE A 35 -3.33 -0.41 -2.24
C PHE A 35 -4.00 0.11 -3.51
N VAL A 36 -4.98 0.99 -3.30
CA VAL A 36 -5.57 1.84 -4.33
C VAL A 36 -5.21 3.30 -4.03
N GLU A 37 -4.84 4.04 -5.07
CA GLU A 37 -4.60 5.48 -4.98
C GLU A 37 -5.94 6.23 -4.99
N LEU A 38 -6.15 7.14 -4.05
CA LEU A 38 -7.37 7.92 -3.90
C LEU A 38 -7.03 9.41 -3.72
N VAL A 39 -7.94 10.26 -4.20
CA VAL A 39 -7.85 11.72 -4.04
C VAL A 39 -9.20 12.23 -3.56
N LEU A 40 -9.22 12.84 -2.38
CA LEU A 40 -10.45 13.34 -1.76
C LEU A 40 -10.28 14.78 -1.23
N PRO A 41 -11.34 15.60 -1.20
CA PRO A 41 -11.34 16.83 -0.40
C PRO A 41 -11.05 16.53 1.07
N GLN A 42 -10.42 17.48 1.78
CA GLN A 42 -9.97 17.29 3.16
C GLN A 42 -11.07 16.81 4.13
N GLU A 43 -12.28 17.38 4.04
CA GLU A 43 -13.43 16.97 4.86
C GLU A 43 -13.86 15.52 4.58
N ALA A 44 -13.89 15.13 3.30
CA ALA A 44 -14.24 13.78 2.90
C ALA A 44 -13.15 12.76 3.31
N PHE A 45 -11.88 13.15 3.26
CA PHE A 45 -10.77 12.35 3.76
C PHE A 45 -10.88 12.10 5.27
N GLN A 46 -11.17 13.13 6.06
CA GLN A 46 -11.36 12.99 7.51
C GLN A 46 -12.52 12.03 7.83
N HIS A 47 -13.67 12.18 7.17
CA HIS A 47 -14.80 11.26 7.31
C HIS A 47 -14.45 9.84 6.85
N PHE A 48 -13.67 9.70 5.77
CA PHE A 48 -13.19 8.40 5.30
C PHE A 48 -12.36 7.68 6.35
N CYS A 49 -11.43 8.39 7.00
CA CYS A 49 -10.58 7.85 8.06
C CYS A 49 -11.41 7.36 9.26
N GLU A 50 -12.42 8.12 9.67
CA GLU A 50 -13.31 7.79 10.79
C GLU A 50 -14.19 6.57 10.50
N ILE A 51 -14.81 6.52 9.32
CA ILE A 51 -15.67 5.41 8.90
C ILE A 51 -14.86 4.13 8.76
N ASN A 52 -13.66 4.22 8.20
CA ASN A 52 -12.85 3.05 7.93
C ASN A 52 -12.00 2.61 9.11
N GLN A 53 -11.78 3.46 10.12
CA GLN A 53 -10.89 3.18 11.25
C GLN A 53 -9.48 2.81 10.77
N VAL A 54 -8.94 3.64 9.88
CA VAL A 54 -7.66 3.39 9.22
C VAL A 54 -6.48 3.63 10.16
N VAL A 55 -5.38 2.94 9.88
CA VAL A 55 -4.08 3.11 10.52
C VAL A 55 -3.10 3.69 9.51
N GLU A 56 -2.33 4.69 9.88
CA GLU A 56 -1.29 5.23 9.01
C GLU A 56 -0.11 4.24 8.92
N MET A 57 0.37 4.00 7.69
CA MET A 57 1.51 3.12 7.44
C MET A 57 2.77 3.67 8.12
N THR A 58 3.58 2.79 8.71
CA THR A 58 4.88 3.17 9.28
C THR A 58 5.86 3.58 8.18
N GLU A 59 6.90 4.35 8.52
CA GLU A 59 7.94 4.75 7.58
C GLU A 59 8.57 3.55 6.85
N GLU A 60 8.79 2.43 7.57
CA GLU A 60 9.32 1.20 6.99
C GLU A 60 8.36 0.57 5.96
N GLN A 61 7.05 0.60 6.21
CA GLN A 61 6.03 0.11 5.28
C GLN A 61 5.94 0.99 4.03
N GLN A 62 6.02 2.31 4.21
CA GLN A 62 6.02 3.26 3.10
C GLN A 62 7.25 3.04 2.20
N ALA A 63 8.43 2.92 2.78
CA ALA A 63 9.67 2.66 2.04
C ALA A 63 9.65 1.31 1.31
N TRP A 64 9.05 0.28 1.92
CA TRP A 64 8.86 -1.01 1.26
C TRP A 64 7.92 -0.92 0.06
N ASN A 65 6.82 -0.18 0.20
CA ASN A 65 5.87 0.05 -0.89
C ASN A 65 6.53 0.79 -2.06
N ASP A 66 7.29 1.86 -1.79
CA ASP A 66 8.03 2.58 -2.82
C ASP A 66 8.97 1.65 -3.61
N ALA A 67 9.71 0.78 -2.90
CA ALA A 67 10.60 -0.20 -3.53
C ALA A 67 9.85 -1.25 -4.36
N GLN A 68 8.63 -1.64 -3.95
CA GLN A 68 7.79 -2.52 -4.76
C GLN A 68 7.27 -1.80 -6.01
N GLU A 69 6.85 -0.54 -5.90
CA GLU A 69 6.38 0.24 -7.04
C GLU A 69 7.46 0.41 -8.11
N ASP A 70 8.70 0.72 -7.73
CA ASP A 70 9.83 0.80 -8.67
C ASP A 70 10.06 -0.52 -9.43
N LYS A 71 9.90 -1.67 -8.74
CA LYS A 71 9.98 -2.99 -9.38
C LYS A 71 8.91 -3.15 -10.45
N TRP A 72 7.66 -2.82 -10.15
CA TRP A 72 6.55 -3.01 -11.11
C TRP A 72 6.53 -1.95 -12.22
N ARG A 73 6.99 -0.73 -11.93
CA ARG A 73 7.01 0.40 -12.87
C ARG A 73 8.15 0.34 -13.86
N TYR A 74 9.31 -0.16 -13.44
CA TYR A 74 10.53 -0.16 -14.26
C TYR A 74 11.10 -1.55 -14.57
N GLY A 75 10.50 -2.61 -14.02
CA GLY A 75 11.05 -3.97 -14.14
C GLY A 75 12.41 -4.12 -13.46
N VAL A 76 12.79 -3.18 -12.59
CA VAL A 76 14.04 -3.25 -11.85
C VAL A 76 13.83 -4.20 -10.69
N GLU A 77 14.33 -5.42 -10.82
CA GLU A 77 14.43 -6.31 -9.69
C GLU A 77 15.31 -5.64 -8.62
N PRO A 78 14.83 -5.45 -7.38
CA PRO A 78 15.65 -4.87 -6.33
C PRO A 78 16.84 -5.79 -6.14
N THR A 79 17.99 -5.35 -6.67
CA THR A 79 19.24 -6.07 -6.55
C THR A 79 19.66 -5.94 -5.09
N VAL A 80 19.31 -6.96 -4.30
CA VAL A 80 19.52 -7.20 -2.85
C VAL A 80 18.39 -6.66 -1.94
N LEU A 81 17.70 -7.46 -1.12
CA LEU A 81 18.16 -8.46 -0.16
C LEU A 81 17.22 -9.68 -0.04
N ASN A 82 17.56 -10.81 -0.65
CA ASN A 82 17.20 -12.13 -0.13
C ASN A 82 18.24 -13.18 -0.58
N PRO A 83 19.14 -13.67 0.30
CA PRO A 83 20.11 -14.69 -0.09
C PRO A 83 19.52 -16.12 -0.17
N ALA A 84 18.20 -16.30 -0.06
CA ALA A 84 17.62 -17.63 0.20
C ALA A 84 16.54 -18.11 -0.79
N GLN A 85 16.26 -17.44 -1.91
CA GLN A 85 15.34 -18.01 -2.90
C GLN A 85 15.93 -17.99 -4.31
N PRO A 86 16.20 -19.17 -4.91
CA PRO A 86 16.62 -19.24 -6.30
C PRO A 86 15.46 -18.81 -7.19
N HIS A 87 15.78 -17.84 -8.04
CA HIS A 87 14.99 -17.35 -9.16
C HIS A 87 14.65 -18.54 -10.08
N ILE A 88 13.36 -18.84 -10.26
CA ILE A 88 12.90 -19.72 -11.33
C ILE A 88 12.34 -18.79 -12.40
N ASP A 89 13.21 -18.36 -13.31
CA ASP A 89 12.82 -17.82 -14.60
C ASP A 89 12.05 -18.91 -15.33
N GLN A 90 10.74 -18.72 -15.51
CA GLN A 90 9.97 -19.53 -16.44
C GLN A 90 10.18 -18.92 -17.83
N ASP A 91 11.15 -19.47 -18.55
CA ASP A 91 11.42 -19.19 -19.96
C ASP A 91 10.12 -19.23 -20.79
N ASP A 92 9.77 -18.07 -21.35
CA ASP A 92 8.79 -17.91 -22.41
C ASP A 92 9.46 -18.36 -23.73
N HIS A 93 9.38 -19.66 -24.06
CA HIS A 93 9.75 -20.15 -25.38
C HIS A 93 8.94 -21.37 -25.85
N ALA A 94 8.20 -21.10 -26.95
CA ALA A 94 7.71 -21.97 -28.04
C ALA A 94 6.22 -22.37 -28.03
#